data_AF-A0A2R7K9R6-F1
#
_entry.id   AF-A0A2R7K9R6-F1
#
_cell.length_a   1.000
_cell.length_b   1.000
_cell.length_c   1.000
_cell.angle_alpha   90.00
_cell.angle_beta   90.00
_cell.angle_gamma   90.00
#
_symmetry.space_group_name_H-M   'P 1'
#
loop_
_entity.id
_entity.type
_entity.pdbx_description
1 polymer ?
#
loop_
_entity_poly.entity_id
_entity_poly.type
_entity_poly.pdbx_seq_one_letter_code
_entity_poly.pdbx_strand_id
1 'polypeptide(L)'
;MRKKKKSNVTKITIDKNGINYYSAIELIRTLNYGDLKTRPQNEKYDVFLSEYGEDGPFLLNFYVLDAESGRLLKKQPDFDSDVVITNGNQLTRHFVTGILYFRPDLKIEHGVLNLYQ
;
A
#
# COMPACT_ATOMS: atom_id res chain seq x y z
N MET A 1 14.72 16.47 -16.90
CA MET A 1 14.07 15.19 -16.54
C MET A 1 14.84 14.56 -15.38
N ARG A 2 14.33 14.59 -14.15
CA ARG A 2 14.96 13.86 -13.02
C ARG A 2 14.83 12.37 -13.30
N LYS A 3 15.93 11.66 -13.57
CA LYS A 3 15.95 10.20 -13.60
C LYS A 3 15.43 9.72 -12.25
N LYS A 4 14.28 9.04 -12.23
CA LYS A 4 13.78 8.33 -11.04
C LYS A 4 14.90 7.35 -10.67
N LYS A 5 15.61 7.62 -9.57
CA LYS A 5 16.69 6.74 -9.09
C LYS A 5 16.02 5.38 -8.88
N LYS A 6 16.47 4.35 -9.59
CA LYS A 6 15.96 2.98 -9.44
C LYS A 6 15.97 2.68 -7.95
N SER A 7 14.82 2.35 -7.37
CA SER A 7 14.78 2.10 -5.93
C SER A 7 15.46 0.78 -5.69
N ASN A 8 16.63 0.81 -5.03
CA ASN A 8 17.40 -0.37 -4.66
C ASN A 8 16.72 -1.13 -3.50
N VAL A 9 15.40 -1.35 -3.58
CA VAL A 9 14.64 -2.09 -2.57
C VAL A 9 15.03 -3.56 -2.73
N THR A 10 15.60 -4.14 -1.68
CA THR A 10 15.98 -5.57 -1.64
C THR A 10 15.19 -6.35 -0.60
N LYS A 11 14.45 -5.66 0.28
CA LYS A 11 13.61 -6.28 1.31
C LYS A 11 12.44 -5.37 1.66
N ILE A 12 11.28 -5.99 1.86
CA ILE A 12 10.06 -5.33 2.34
C ILE A 12 9.59 -6.08 3.58
N THR A 13 9.21 -5.35 4.62
CA THR A 13 8.59 -5.93 5.82
C THR A 13 7.36 -5.14 6.20
N ILE A 14 6.41 -5.80 6.86
CA ILE A 14 5.23 -5.14 7.41
C ILE A 14 5.20 -5.36 8.91
N ASP A 15 5.06 -4.27 9.66
CA ASP A 15 4.99 -4.27 11.12
C ASP A 15 3.94 -3.27 11.61
N LYS A 16 4.01 -2.88 12.89
CA LYS A 16 3.10 -1.93 13.52
C LYS A 16 3.17 -0.51 12.95
N ASN A 17 4.27 -0.14 12.28
CA ASN A 17 4.42 1.18 11.69
C ASN A 17 3.74 1.23 10.33
N GLY A 18 3.90 0.18 9.52
CA GLY A 18 3.32 0.06 8.19
C GLY A 18 4.19 -0.79 7.26
N ILE A 19 4.37 -0.34 6.01
CA ILE A 19 5.24 -1.02 5.03
C ILE A 19 6.63 -0.38 5.10
N ASN A 20 7.63 -1.17 5.48
CA ASN A 20 9.02 -0.75 5.56
C ASN A 20 9.80 -1.27 4.35
N TYR A 21 10.58 -0.39 3.73
CA TYR A 21 11.35 -0.66 2.52
C TYR A 21 12.83 -0.55 2.84
N TYR A 22 13.60 -1.57 2.48
CA TYR A 22 15.03 -1.64 2.79
C TYR A 22 15.88 -1.76 1.54
N SER A 23 17.04 -1.10 1.59
CA SER A 23 18.17 -1.34 0.68
C SER A 23 19.27 -2.07 1.47
N ALA A 24 19.47 -3.35 1.15
CA ALA A 24 20.23 -4.29 1.98
C ALA A 24 19.71 -4.32 3.44
N ILE A 25 20.43 -3.68 4.37
CA ILE A 25 20.07 -3.58 5.79
C ILE A 25 19.52 -2.21 6.19
N GLU A 26 19.61 -1.21 5.32
CA GLU A 26 19.23 0.17 5.60
C GLU A 26 17.74 0.37 5.32
N LEU A 27 17.00 0.92 6.28
CA LEU A 27 15.62 1.36 6.10
C LEU A 27 15.60 2.66 5.29
N ILE A 28 15.08 2.62 4.06
CA ILE A 28 15.10 3.79 3.16
C ILE A 28 13.79 4.58 3.18
N ARG A 29 12.66 3.94 3.50
CA ARG A 29 11.36 4.61 3.69
C ARG A 29 10.36 3.69 4.40
N THR A 30 9.34 4.31 4.99
CA THR A 30 8.16 3.64 5.53
C THR A 30 6.90 4.31 4.99
N LEU A 31 5.94 3.53 4.53
CA LEU A 31 4.55 3.98 4.39
C LEU A 31 3.86 3.71 5.73
N ASN A 32 3.62 4.74 6.54
CA ASN A 32 3.02 4.54 7.85
C ASN A 32 1.50 4.40 7.74
N TYR A 33 0.90 3.61 8.63
CA TYR A 33 -0.57 3.58 8.74
C TYR A 33 -1.17 4.96 9.06
N GLY A 34 -0.44 5.81 9.80
CA GLY A 34 -0.85 7.19 10.09
C GLY A 34 -0.89 8.11 8.86
N ASP A 35 -0.17 7.74 7.78
CA ASP A 35 -0.13 8.51 6.54
C ASP A 35 -1.35 8.24 5.65
N LEU A 36 -2.06 7.13 5.90
CA LEU A 36 -3.29 6.80 5.19
C LEU A 36 -4.37 7.86 5.49
N LYS A 37 -5.20 8.14 4.50
CA LYS A 37 -6.24 9.16 4.59
C LYS A 37 -7.59 8.57 4.25
N THR A 38 -8.63 9.19 4.78
CA THR A 38 -9.99 8.92 4.36
C THR A 38 -10.17 9.33 2.91
N ARG A 39 -11.08 8.65 2.23
CA ARG A 39 -11.44 8.89 0.84
C ARG A 39 -11.94 10.32 0.58
N PRO A 40 -11.86 10.81 -0.67
CA PRO A 40 -12.56 12.02 -1.07
C PRO A 40 -14.09 11.81 -1.04
N GLN A 41 -14.86 12.90 -0.97
CA GLN A 41 -16.31 12.87 -0.72
C GLN A 41 -17.12 12.00 -1.69
N ASN A 42 -16.65 11.84 -2.93
CA ASN A 42 -17.32 11.10 -4.00
C ASN A 42 -17.07 9.58 -3.96
N GLU A 43 -16.24 9.09 -3.07
CA GLU A 43 -15.85 7.68 -2.99
C GLU A 43 -16.58 6.98 -1.83
N LYS A 44 -16.76 5.66 -1.94
CA LYS A 44 -17.53 4.87 -0.95
C LYS A 44 -16.68 4.28 0.17
N TYR A 45 -15.42 3.94 -0.12
CA TYR A 45 -14.50 3.24 0.77
C TYR A 45 -13.13 3.93 0.77
N ASP A 46 -12.43 3.84 1.89
CA ASP A 46 -11.08 4.40 2.08
C ASP A 46 -10.00 3.42 1.62
N VAL A 47 -10.30 2.12 1.69
CA VAL A 47 -9.47 1.02 1.20
C VAL A 47 -10.36 0.08 0.38
N PHE A 48 -9.99 -0.17 -0.87
CA PHE A 48 -10.85 -0.85 -1.83
C PHE A 48 -10.06 -1.56 -2.91
N LEU A 49 -10.74 -2.38 -3.70
CA LEU A 49 -10.17 -3.14 -4.80
C LEU A 49 -10.54 -2.49 -6.12
N SER A 50 -9.61 -2.49 -7.07
CA SER A 50 -9.91 -2.17 -8.46
C SER A 50 -9.47 -3.30 -9.36
N GLU A 51 -10.28 -3.64 -10.35
CA GLU A 51 -9.90 -4.58 -11.41
C GLU A 51 -8.77 -4.00 -12.27
N TYR A 52 -7.84 -4.84 -12.69
CA TYR A 52 -6.82 -4.47 -13.66
C TYR A 52 -7.30 -4.85 -15.06
N GLY A 53 -8.33 -4.16 -15.56
CA GLY A 53 -8.96 -4.50 -16.85
C GLY A 53 -9.61 -5.88 -16.88
N GLU A 54 -10.08 -6.32 -18.05
CA GLU A 54 -10.59 -7.69 -18.24
C GLU A 54 -9.47 -8.69 -17.91
N ASP A 55 -9.71 -9.55 -16.92
CA ASP A 55 -8.87 -10.66 -16.46
C ASP A 55 -7.60 -10.34 -15.64
N GLY A 56 -7.35 -9.08 -15.27
CA GLY A 56 -6.21 -8.73 -14.43
C GLY A 56 -6.43 -8.95 -12.92
N PRO A 57 -5.36 -9.05 -12.12
CA PRO A 57 -5.49 -9.21 -10.67
C PRO A 57 -6.15 -7.98 -10.04
N PHE A 58 -6.96 -8.20 -9.01
CA PHE A 58 -7.46 -7.10 -8.19
C PHE A 58 -6.32 -6.37 -7.49
N LEU A 59 -6.32 -5.04 -7.60
CA LEU A 59 -5.33 -4.18 -6.98
C LEU A 59 -5.91 -3.52 -5.73
N LEU A 60 -5.17 -3.61 -4.62
CA LEU A 60 -5.50 -2.89 -3.39
C LEU A 60 -5.20 -1.40 -3.58
N ASN A 61 -6.19 -0.55 -3.36
CA ASN A 61 -6.07 0.89 -3.39
C ASN A 61 -6.35 1.50 -2.02
N PHE A 62 -5.64 2.59 -1.73
CA PHE A 62 -5.83 3.42 -0.53
C PHE A 62 -5.44 4.87 -0.84
N TYR A 63 -5.73 5.79 0.07
CA TYR A 63 -5.40 7.20 -0.11
C TYR A 63 -4.28 7.64 0.83
N VAL A 64 -3.39 8.50 0.34
CA VAL A 64 -2.39 9.22 1.13
C VAL A 64 -2.36 10.68 0.72
N LEU A 65 -1.89 11.55 1.62
CA LEU A 65 -1.59 12.93 1.24
C LEU A 65 -0.20 12.98 0.60
N ASP A 66 -0.10 13.58 -0.57
CA ASP A 66 1.18 13.90 -1.17
C ASP A 66 1.83 15.07 -0.45
N ALA A 67 3.07 14.89 0.01
CA ALA A 67 3.75 15.91 0.79
C ALA A 67 4.13 17.15 -0.03
N GLU A 68 4.40 16.99 -1.33
CA GLU A 68 4.80 18.11 -2.20
C GLU A 68 3.59 18.93 -2.66
N SER A 69 2.54 18.28 -3.13
CA SER A 69 1.37 18.95 -3.70
C SER A 69 0.24 19.19 -2.69
N GLY A 70 0.28 18.56 -1.51
CA GLY A 70 -0.82 18.57 -0.55
C GLY A 70 -2.09 17.89 -1.08
N ARG A 71 -2.02 17.20 -2.22
CA ARG A 71 -3.17 16.54 -2.84
C ARG A 71 -3.36 15.14 -2.29
N LEU A 72 -4.62 14.74 -2.16
CA LEU A 72 -4.96 13.36 -1.86
C LEU A 72 -4.67 12.51 -3.09
N LEU A 73 -3.81 11.50 -2.95
CA LEU A 73 -3.47 10.57 -4.01
C LEU A 73 -3.99 9.17 -3.70
N LYS A 74 -4.58 8.54 -4.71
CA LYS A 74 -4.83 7.09 -4.72
C LYS A 74 -3.50 6.37 -4.96
N LYS A 75 -3.16 5.43 -4.09
CA LYS A 75 -1.94 4.61 -4.17
C LYS A 75 -2.27 3.14 -3.99
N GLN A 76 -1.32 2.32 -4.40
CA GLN A 76 -1.28 0.88 -4.20
C GLN A 76 -0.04 0.54 -3.38
N PRO A 77 0.01 -0.63 -2.71
CA PRO A 77 1.24 -1.10 -2.11
C PRO A 77 2.32 -1.17 -3.18
N ASP A 78 3.43 -0.46 -2.97
CA ASP A 78 4.57 -0.53 -3.87
C ASP A 78 5.38 -1.76 -3.48
N PHE A 79 5.37 -2.80 -4.30
CA PHE A 79 6.23 -3.96 -4.11
C PHE A 79 7.28 -4.05 -5.22
N ASP A 80 7.57 -2.93 -5.90
CA ASP A 80 8.68 -2.85 -6.85
C ASP A 80 10.01 -3.00 -6.08
N SER A 81 10.81 -3.96 -6.54
CA SER A 81 12.03 -4.40 -5.87
C SER A 81 13.01 -4.94 -6.89
N ASP A 82 14.31 -4.78 -6.61
CA ASP A 82 15.38 -5.37 -7.42
C ASP A 82 15.50 -6.89 -7.21
N VAL A 83 14.70 -7.47 -6.31
CA VAL A 83 14.58 -8.92 -6.09
C VAL A 83 13.16 -9.41 -6.35
N VAL A 84 13.04 -10.68 -6.73
CA VAL A 84 11.72 -11.30 -6.95
C VAL A 84 11.00 -11.48 -5.61
N ILE A 85 9.81 -10.87 -5.49
CA ILE A 85 8.92 -11.06 -4.33
C ILE A 85 7.95 -12.19 -4.63
N THR A 86 8.13 -13.33 -3.95
CA THR A 86 7.30 -14.53 -4.14
C THR A 86 6.08 -14.57 -3.21
N ASN A 87 6.06 -13.76 -2.16
CA ASN A 87 5.02 -13.74 -1.13
C ASN A 87 4.21 -12.42 -1.11
N GLY A 88 4.07 -11.76 -2.26
CA GLY A 88 3.37 -10.47 -2.38
C GLY A 88 1.95 -10.47 -1.79
N ASN A 89 1.18 -11.55 -2.01
CA ASN A 89 -0.17 -11.67 -1.44
C ASN A 89 -0.15 -11.71 0.11
N GLN A 90 0.83 -12.39 0.70
CA GLN A 90 0.98 -12.41 2.16
C GLN A 90 1.37 -11.03 2.71
N LEU A 91 2.23 -10.30 1.99
CA LEU A 91 2.53 -8.91 2.32
C LEU A 91 1.24 -8.07 2.27
N THR A 92 0.48 -8.11 1.18
CA THR A 92 -0.77 -7.35 1.10
C THR A 92 -1.73 -7.71 2.24
N ARG A 93 -1.89 -8.99 2.56
CA ARG A 93 -2.72 -9.45 3.68
C ARG A 93 -2.29 -8.85 5.01
N HIS A 94 -0.99 -8.89 5.32
CA HIS A 94 -0.46 -8.33 6.56
C HIS A 94 -0.66 -6.82 6.62
N PHE A 95 -0.51 -6.13 5.49
CA PHE A 95 -0.75 -4.69 5.43
C PHE A 95 -2.22 -4.36 5.69
N VAL A 96 -3.16 -5.01 5.01
CA VAL A 96 -4.60 -4.83 5.23
C VAL A 96 -4.98 -5.17 6.68
N THR A 97 -4.41 -6.23 7.23
CA THR A 97 -4.62 -6.61 8.64
C THR A 97 -4.15 -5.50 9.56
N GLY A 98 -2.97 -4.92 9.31
CA GLY A 98 -2.48 -3.78 10.08
C GLY A 98 -3.35 -2.53 9.93
N ILE A 99 -3.94 -2.27 8.76
CA ILE A 99 -4.92 -1.18 8.60
C ILE A 99 -6.09 -1.38 9.57
N LEU A 100 -6.64 -2.59 9.67
CA LEU A 100 -7.74 -2.88 10.60
C LEU A 100 -7.36 -2.61 12.07
N TYR A 101 -6.15 -2.98 12.47
CA TYR A 101 -5.69 -2.82 13.85
C TYR A 101 -5.31 -1.37 14.19
N PHE A 102 -4.60 -0.69 13.30
CA PHE A 102 -3.97 0.61 13.58
C PHE A 102 -4.74 1.79 13.02
N ARG A 103 -5.69 1.56 12.11
CA ARG A 103 -6.58 2.56 11.50
C ARG A 103 -8.03 2.06 11.42
N PRO A 104 -8.65 1.71 12.57
CA PRO A 104 -10.03 1.26 12.62
C PRO A 104 -11.04 2.33 12.18
N ASP A 105 -10.60 3.59 12.07
CA ASP A 105 -11.37 4.71 11.52
C ASP A 105 -11.58 4.61 10.00
N LEU A 106 -10.75 3.86 9.28
CA LEU A 106 -10.84 3.72 7.83
C LEU A 106 -11.88 2.67 7.42
N LYS A 107 -12.76 3.05 6.50
CA LYS A 107 -13.80 2.22 5.94
C LYS A 107 -13.26 1.34 4.82
N ILE A 108 -13.14 0.05 5.07
CA ILE A 108 -12.63 -0.95 4.11
C ILE A 108 -13.78 -1.57 3.32
N GLU A 109 -13.60 -1.76 2.02
CA GLU A 109 -14.55 -2.45 1.15
C GLU A 109 -14.72 -3.94 1.53
N HIS A 110 -15.97 -4.40 1.46
CA HIS A 110 -16.30 -5.82 1.61
C HIS A 110 -15.64 -6.63 0.49
N GLY A 111 -14.73 -7.55 0.84
CA GLY A 111 -14.01 -8.39 -0.12
C GLY A 111 -12.50 -8.17 -0.12
N VAL A 112 -12.01 -7.02 0.37
CA VAL A 112 -10.56 -6.75 0.50
C VAL A 112 -9.84 -7.85 1.29
N LEU A 113 -10.46 -8.36 2.36
CA LEU A 113 -9.90 -9.45 3.16
C LEU A 113 -10.04 -10.83 2.51
N ASN A 114 -11.00 -11.01 1.61
CA ASN A 114 -11.29 -12.31 1.00
C ASN A 114 -10.30 -12.67 -0.11
N LEU A 115 -9.71 -11.65 -0.77
CA LEU A 115 -8.76 -11.86 -1.86
C LEU A 115 -7.41 -12.46 -1.46
N TYR A 116 -7.05 -12.34 -0.18
CA TYR A 116 -5.74 -12.77 0.31
C TYR A 116 -5.85 -13.94 1.31
N GLN A 117 -6.92 -14.74 1.19
CA GLN A 117 -7.14 -15.94 2.00
C GLN A 117 -6.12 -17.05 1.71
#